data_AF-A0A9E4XYV6-F1
#
_entry.id   AF-A0A9E4XYV6-F1
#
_cell.length_a   1.000
_cell.length_b   1.000
_cell.length_c   1.000
_cell.angle_alpha   90.00
_cell.angle_beta   90.00
_cell.angle_gamma   90.00
#
_symmetry.space_group_name_H-M   'P 1'
#
loop_
_entity.id
_entity.type
_entity.pdbx_description
1 polymer ?
#
loop_
_entity_poly.entity_id
_entity_poly.type
_entity_poly.pdbx_seq_one_letter_code
_entity_poly.pdbx_strand_id
1 'polypeptide(L)' 'YLALYWAEALAKQTQDPELQARFTEVAQQLAANEDSIIQELNDAQGKPVDLGGYYHPADELAAKAMRPSATLNAIVDAI' A
#
# COMPACT_ATOMS: atom_id res chain seq x y z
N TYR A 1 5.96 4.02 -2.25
CA TYR A 1 6.40 4.84 -3.41
C TYR A 1 5.92 4.35 -4.76
N LEU A 2 6.27 3.15 -5.25
CA LEU A 2 5.86 2.71 -6.60
C LEU A 2 4.35 2.88 -6.86
N ALA A 3 3.51 2.43 -5.93
CA ALA A 3 2.06 2.55 -6.03
C ALA A 3 1.58 4.01 -6.14
N LEU A 4 2.18 4.94 -5.39
CA LEU A 4 1.86 6.36 -5.46
C LEU A 4 2.14 6.92 -6.86
N TYR A 5 3.35 6.75 -7.37
CA TYR A 5 3.72 7.28 -8.68
C TYR A 5 2.94 6.62 -9.82
N TRP A 6 2.58 5.35 -9.67
CA TRP A 6 1.75 4.68 -10.66
C TRP A 6 0.32 5.22 -10.65
N ALA A 7 -0.29 5.38 -9.47
CA ALA A 7 -1.62 5.99 -9.34
C ALA A 7 -1.63 7.42 -9.88
N GLU A 8 -0.59 8.22 -9.61
CA GLU A 8 -0.45 9.55 -10.19
C GLU A 8 -0.39 9.54 -11.71
N ALA A 9 0.38 8.62 -12.31
CA ALA A 9 0.47 8.50 -13.76
C ALA A 9 -0.89 8.14 -14.38
N LEU A 10 -1.63 7.23 -13.74
CA LEU A 10 -2.98 6.83 -14.16
C LEU A 10 -4.02 7.94 -13.97
N ALA A 11 -3.87 8.79 -12.95
CA ALA A 11 -4.73 9.96 -12.73
C ALA A 11 -4.42 11.13 -13.70
N LYS A 12 -3.19 11.24 -14.19
CA LYS A 12 -2.75 12.34 -15.07
C LYS A 12 -2.92 12.06 -16.57
N GLN A 13 -3.01 10.79 -16.98
CA GLN A 13 -3.18 10.43 -18.39
C GLN A 13 -4.57 10.83 -18.92
N THR A 14 -4.69 10.96 -20.24
CA THR A 14 -5.92 11.39 -20.94
C THR A 14 -6.37 10.40 -22.03
N GLN A 15 -5.80 9.21 -22.06
CA GLN A 15 -6.11 8.15 -23.02
C GLN A 15 -7.36 7.36 -22.61
N ASP A 16 -7.61 7.23 -21.30
CA ASP A 16 -8.73 6.50 -20.73
C ASP A 16 -9.37 7.32 -19.58
N PRO A 17 -10.48 8.03 -19.81
CA PRO A 17 -11.15 8.83 -18.79
C PRO A 17 -11.72 8.03 -17.62
N GLU A 18 -12.12 6.78 -17.83
CA GLU A 18 -12.67 5.93 -16.76
C GLU A 18 -11.56 5.51 -15.81
N LEU A 19 -10.42 5.08 -16.36
CA LEU A 19 -9.23 4.75 -15.58
C LEU A 19 -8.68 5.99 -14.87
N GLN A 20 -8.70 7.15 -15.54
CA GLN A 20 -8.32 8.42 -14.95
C GLN A 20 -9.17 8.74 -13.71
N ALA A 21 -10.49 8.67 -13.85
CA ALA A 21 -11.43 8.96 -12.76
C ALA A 21 -11.21 8.01 -11.57
N ARG A 22 -11.05 6.70 -11.84
CA ARG A 22 -10.83 5.70 -10.79
C ARG A 22 -9.55 5.96 -9.99
N PHE A 23 -8.45 6.31 -10.65
CA PHE A 23 -7.16 6.51 -9.99
C PHE A 23 -6.92 7.92 -9.45
N THR A 24 -7.78 8.90 -9.79
CA THR A 24 -7.68 10.27 -9.26
C THR A 24 -7.81 10.27 -7.73
N GLU A 25 -8.83 9.61 -7.20
CA GLU A 25 -9.05 9.50 -5.75
C GLU A 25 -7.93 8.69 -5.07
N VAL A 26 -7.52 7.57 -5.68
CA VAL A 26 -6.43 6.72 -5.17
C VAL A 26 -5.12 7.51 -5.05
N ALA A 27 -4.76 8.27 -6.08
CA ALA A 27 -3.54 9.09 -6.08
C ALA A 27 -3.60 10.16 -4.98
N GLN A 28 -4.76 10.82 -4.81
CA GLN A 28 -4.96 11.82 -3.75
C GLN A 28 -4.82 11.21 -2.35
N GLN A 29 -5.46 10.05 -2.10
CA GLN A 29 -5.38 9.38 -0.80
C GLN A 29 -3.95 8.90 -0.49
N LEU A 30 -3.24 8.34 -1.46
CA LEU A 30 -1.85 7.92 -1.29
C LEU A 30 -0.92 9.11 -1.00
N ALA A 31 -1.09 10.23 -1.70
CA ALA A 31 -0.29 11.43 -1.50
C ALA A 31 -0.59 12.09 -0.14
N ALA A 32 -1.87 12.22 0.23
CA ALA A 32 -2.28 12.84 1.48
C ALA A 32 -1.85 12.06 2.73
N ASN A 33 -1.67 10.75 2.60
CA ASN A 33 -1.29 9.86 3.70
C ASN A 33 0.16 9.36 3.59
N GLU A 34 0.99 9.91 2.71
CA GLU A 34 2.35 9.42 2.45
C GLU A 34 3.17 9.31 3.75
N ASP A 35 3.23 10.38 4.54
CA ASP A 35 4.00 10.40 5.78
C ASP A 35 3.51 9.36 6.80
N SER A 36 2.19 9.20 6.94
CA SER A 36 1.60 8.20 7.84
C SER A 36 1.94 6.78 7.38
N ILE A 37 1.84 6.51 6.08
CA ILE A 37 2.18 5.21 5.50
C ILE A 37 3.67 4.91 5.75
N ILE A 38 4.57 5.86 5.48
CA ILE A 38 6.00 5.69 5.70
C ILE A 38 6.31 5.46 7.18
N GLN A 39 5.65 6.20 8.09
CA GLN A 39 5.80 6.00 9.52
C GLN A 39 5.34 4.60 9.94
N GLU A 40 4.16 4.15 9.53
CA GLU A 40 3.64 2.81 9.85
C GLU A 40 4.57 1.69 9.35
N LEU A 41 5.15 1.84 8.15
CA LEU A 41 6.12 0.89 7.59
C LEU A 41 7.45 0.89 8.37
N ASN A 42 7.89 2.06 8.86
CA ASN A 42 9.13 2.18 9.63
C ASN A 42 8.97 1.69 11.07
N ASP A 43 7.84 1.97 11.71
CA ASP A 43 7.54 1.56 13.09
C ASP A 43 7.43 0.03 13.24
N ALA A 44 7.21 -0.69 12.14
CA ALA A 44 7.22 -2.15 12.09
C ALA A 44 8.63 -2.76 12.14
N GLN A 45 9.70 -1.97 11.99
CA GLN A 45 11.07 -2.45 11.91
C GLN A 45 11.72 -2.67 13.29
N GLY A 46 12.85 -3.39 13.30
CA GLY A 46 13.73 -3.52 14.47
C GLY A 46 13.28 -4.53 15.54
N LYS A 47 12.11 -5.16 15.38
CA LYS A 47 11.62 -6.20 16.30
C LYS A 47 11.58 -7.57 15.60
N PRO A 48 11.85 -8.67 16.33
CA PRO A 48 11.62 -10.02 15.81
C PRO A 48 10.16 -10.22 15.41
N VAL A 49 9.94 -10.95 14.32
CA VAL A 49 8.61 -11.31 13.81
C VAL A 49 8.55 -12.82 13.63
N ASP A 50 7.50 -13.44 14.15
CA ASP A 50 7.21 -14.86 13.92
C ASP A 50 6.37 -15.04 12.66
N LEU A 51 6.87 -15.87 11.74
CA LEU A 51 6.21 -16.20 10.48
C LEU A 51 5.53 -17.57 10.52
N GLY A 52 5.63 -18.32 11.62
CA GLY A 52 5.02 -19.65 11.76
C GLY A 52 5.67 -20.75 10.92
N GLY A 53 6.83 -20.49 10.32
CA GLY A 53 7.58 -21.43 9.48
C GLY A 53 8.71 -20.74 8.72
N TYR A 54 9.65 -21.54 8.19
CA TYR A 54 10.79 -21.02 7.41
C TYR A 54 10.59 -21.25 5.91
N TYR A 55 10.53 -22.50 5.47
CA TYR A 55 10.28 -22.84 4.05
C TYR A 55 8.81 -22.69 3.64
N HIS A 56 7.91 -22.79 4.62
CA HIS A 56 6.46 -22.67 4.43
C HIS A 56 5.91 -21.89 5.64
N PRO A 57 5.99 -20.54 5.61
CA PRO A 57 5.42 -19.72 6.66
C PRO A 57 3.89 -19.84 6.66
N ALA A 58 3.26 -19.47 7.78
CA ALA A 58 1.81 -19.36 7.83
C ALA A 58 1.36 -18.11 7.06
N ASP A 59 0.47 -18.30 6.08
CA ASP A 59 0.01 -17.22 5.19
C ASP A 59 -0.51 -16.00 5.93
N GLU A 60 -1.31 -16.20 6.99
CA GLU A 60 -1.86 -15.10 7.79
C GLU A 60 -0.78 -14.30 8.53
N LEU A 61 0.23 -15.00 9.09
CA LEU A 61 1.34 -14.35 9.79
C LEU A 61 2.24 -13.58 8.81
N ALA A 62 2.54 -14.20 7.67
CA ALA A 62 3.32 -13.57 6.60
C ALA A 62 2.62 -12.34 6.02
N ALA A 63 1.32 -12.43 5.72
CA ALA A 63 0.53 -11.31 5.21
C ALA A 63 0.51 -10.14 6.20
N LYS A 64 0.30 -10.42 7.48
CA LYS A 64 0.32 -9.39 8.54
C LYS A 64 1.70 -8.73 8.69
N ALA A 65 2.78 -9.52 8.59
CA ALA A 65 4.14 -9.01 8.67
C ALA A 65 4.53 -8.14 7.47
N MET A 66 4.08 -8.52 6.27
CA MET A 66 4.46 -7.86 5.01
C MET A 66 3.57 -6.67 4.64
N ARG A 67 2.38 -6.57 5.23
CA ARG A 67 1.43 -5.47 5.03
C ARG A 67 1.14 -4.70 6.33
N PRO A 68 2.16 -4.12 7.02
CA PRO A 68 1.96 -3.54 8.34
C PRO A 68 1.25 -2.17 8.34
N SER A 69 1.18 -1.49 7.19
CA SER A 69 0.48 -0.21 7.06
C SER A 69 -1.01 -0.42 6.84
N ALA A 70 -1.81 -0.16 7.88
CA ALA A 70 -3.27 -0.25 7.80
C ALA A 70 -3.84 0.78 6.82
N THR A 71 -3.24 1.98 6.80
CA THR A 71 -3.65 3.07 5.90
C THR A 71 -3.43 2.70 4.44
N LEU A 72 -2.24 2.19 4.10
CA LEU A 72 -1.95 1.73 2.74
C LEU A 72 -2.87 0.58 2.33
N ASN A 73 -3.11 -0.39 3.21
CA ASN A 73 -3.97 -1.52 2.92
C ASN A 73 -5.40 -1.10 2.63
N ALA A 74 -5.96 -0.19 3.43
CA ALA A 74 -7.32 0.31 3.22
C ALA A 74 -7.48 0.99 1.86
N ILE A 75 -6.49 1.78 1.41
CA ILE A 75 -6.51 2.43 0.10
C ILE A 75 -6.47 1.39 -1.03
N VAL A 76 -5.59 0.38 -0.92
CA VAL A 76 -5.45 -0.66 -1.96
C VAL A 76 -6.67 -1.57 -2.04
N ASP A 77 -7.23 -1.96 -0.89
CA ASP A 77 -8.38 -2.87 -0.82
C ASP A 77 -9.69 -2.19 -1.28
N ALA A 78 -9.73 -0.85 -1.34
CA ALA A 78 -10.88 -0.05 -1.77
C ALA A 78 -10.95 0.19 -3.30
N ILE A 79 -9.95 -0.28 -4.06
CA ILE A 79 -9.88 -0.12 -5.53
C ILE A 79 -10.80 -1.10 -6.22
#